data_AF-A0A933PBJ8-F1
#
_entry.id   AF-A0A933PBJ8-F1
#
_cell.length_a   1.000
_cell.length_b   1.000
_cell.length_c   1.000
_cell.angle_alpha   90.00
_cell.angle_beta   90.00
_cell.angle_gamma   90.00
#
_symmetry.space_group_name_H-M   'P 1'
#
loop_
_entity.id
_entity.type
_entity.pdbx_description
1 polymer ?
#
loop_
_entity_poly.entity_id
_entity_poly.type
_entity_poly.pdbx_seq_one_letter_code
_entity_poly.pdbx_strand_id
1 'polypeptide(L)'
;MTVMTTGALPGIRKAAVLMVQLGRDRAAKVMAKLPEPMVEELTAEIVRLQQVTSAEAAAVLSETHNTLFSAENNGRGGLDLAKELLAQSVGAERAEG
;
A
#
# COMPACT_ATOMS: atom_id res chain seq x y z
N MET A 1 14.82 -26.33 -0.05
CA MET A 1 14.04 -25.39 0.79
C MET A 1 14.46 -23.99 0.37
N THR A 2 13.77 -23.42 -0.61
CA THR A 2 14.15 -22.14 -1.20
C THR A 2 13.66 -21.02 -0.30
N VAL A 3 14.59 -20.27 0.24
CA VAL A 3 14.33 -19.00 0.92
C VAL A 3 13.59 -18.08 -0.05
N MET A 4 12.33 -17.76 0.26
CA MET A 4 11.56 -16.73 -0.42
C MET A 4 12.12 -15.37 0.02
N THR A 5 13.17 -14.93 -0.66
CA THR A 5 13.72 -13.58 -0.50
C THR A 5 12.62 -12.58 -0.86
N THR A 6 12.23 -11.72 0.07
CA THR A 6 11.20 -10.68 -0.08
C THR A 6 11.50 -9.68 -1.23
N GLY A 7 12.71 -9.70 -1.81
CA GLY A 7 13.05 -9.03 -3.07
C GLY A 7 12.63 -9.74 -4.37
N ALA A 8 11.95 -10.88 -4.30
CA ALA A 8 11.65 -11.74 -5.46
C ALA A 8 10.25 -11.56 -6.06
N LEU A 9 9.40 -10.67 -5.52
CA LEU A 9 8.12 -10.34 -6.16
C LEU A 9 8.35 -9.23 -7.21
N PRO A 10 8.00 -9.47 -8.49
CA PRO A 10 8.01 -8.43 -9.51
C PRO A 10 7.23 -7.19 -9.02
N GLY A 11 7.70 -5.98 -9.33
CA GLY A 11 7.05 -4.74 -8.88
C GLY A 11 5.56 -4.69 -9.24
N ILE A 12 5.21 -5.24 -10.41
CA ILE A 12 3.83 -5.36 -10.88
C ILE A 12 2.97 -6.28 -9.98
N ARG A 13 3.54 -7.39 -9.50
CA ARG A 13 2.86 -8.31 -8.59
C ARG A 13 2.60 -7.67 -7.23
N LYS A 14 3.58 -6.92 -6.72
CA LYS A 14 3.43 -6.16 -5.46
C LYS A 14 2.35 -5.10 -5.58
N ALA A 15 2.33 -4.35 -6.68
CA ALA A 15 1.29 -3.37 -6.96
C ALA A 15 -0.09 -4.03 -7.06
N ALA A 16 -0.20 -5.20 -7.71
CA ALA A 16 -1.46 -5.93 -7.84
C ALA A 16 -1.99 -6.40 -6.47
N VAL A 17 -1.11 -6.93 -5.60
CA VAL A 17 -1.45 -7.28 -4.21
C VAL A 17 -1.91 -6.03 -3.45
N LEU A 18 -1.21 -4.90 -3.59
CA LEU A 18 -1.59 -3.64 -2.95
C LEU A 18 -2.98 -3.16 -3.40
N MET A 19 -3.31 -3.25 -4.69
CA MET A 19 -4.63 -2.88 -5.21
C MET A 19 -5.74 -3.74 -4.62
N VAL A 20 -5.51 -5.04 -4.47
CA VAL A 20 -6.47 -5.95 -3.82
C VAL A 20 -6.68 -5.55 -2.36
N GLN A 21 -5.60 -5.26 -1.62
CA GLN A 21 -5.68 -4.84 -0.22
C GLN A 21 -6.35 -3.46 -0.02
N LEU A 22 -6.21 -2.55 -0.98
CA LEU A 22 -6.86 -1.23 -0.94
C LEU A 22 -8.39 -1.31 -1.11
N GLY A 23 -8.88 -2.37 -1.74
CA GLY A 23 -10.28 -2.56 -2.08
C GLY A 23 -10.72 -1.72 -3.29
N ARG A 24 -11.88 -2.09 -3.85
CA ARG A 24 -12.36 -1.62 -5.17
C ARG A 24 -12.36 -0.10 -5.34
N ASP A 25 -12.89 0.65 -4.39
CA ASP A 25 -13.04 2.11 -4.50
C ASP A 25 -11.68 2.85 -4.55
N ARG A 26 -10.77 2.49 -3.63
CA ARG A 26 -9.46 3.11 -3.54
C ARG A 26 -8.57 2.68 -4.69
N ALA A 27 -8.59 1.39 -5.05
CA ALA A 27 -7.83 0.88 -6.19
C ALA A 27 -8.25 1.56 -7.50
N ALA A 28 -9.55 1.77 -7.74
CA ALA A 28 -10.04 2.46 -8.93
C ALA A 28 -9.49 3.90 -9.05
N LYS A 29 -9.43 4.63 -7.93
CA LYS A 29 -8.86 5.99 -7.89
C LYS A 29 -7.36 6.01 -8.19
N VAL A 30 -6.62 4.97 -7.81
CA VAL A 30 -5.19 4.85 -8.14
C VAL A 30 -5.02 4.47 -9.61
N MET A 31 -5.76 3.46 -10.09
CA MET A 31 -5.74 3.01 -11.48
C MET A 31 -6.06 4.13 -12.47
N ALA A 32 -7.01 5.01 -12.14
CA ALA A 32 -7.39 6.15 -12.98
C ALA A 32 -6.25 7.19 -13.18
N LYS A 33 -5.18 7.14 -12.39
CA LYS A 33 -4.02 8.03 -12.51
C LYS A 33 -2.84 7.38 -13.25
N LEU A 34 -2.95 6.10 -13.59
CA LEU A 34 -1.89 5.36 -14.28
C LEU A 34 -2.07 5.46 -15.80
N PRO A 35 -0.99 5.40 -16.58
CA PRO A 35 -1.08 5.31 -18.02
C PRO A 35 -1.72 3.97 -18.43
N GLU A 36 -2.48 4.00 -19.52
CA GLU A 36 -3.22 2.86 -20.08
C GLU A 36 -2.44 1.52 -20.14
N PRO A 37 -1.20 1.46 -20.65
CA PRO A 37 -0.43 0.20 -20.67
C PRO A 37 -0.16 -0.38 -19.28
N MET A 38 -0.01 0.49 -18.27
CA MET A 38 0.26 0.06 -16.90
C MET A 38 -1.01 -0.44 -16.22
N VAL A 39 -2.17 0.16 -16.56
CA VAL A 39 -3.49 -0.33 -16.12
C VAL A 39 -3.76 -1.73 -16.67
N GLU A 40 -3.45 -1.97 -17.95
CA GLU A 40 -3.61 -3.29 -18.58
C GLU A 40 -2.73 -4.34 -17.90
N GLU A 41 -1.44 -4.04 -17.73
CA GLU A 41 -0.49 -4.95 -17.10
C GLU A 41 -0.90 -5.30 -15.66
N LEU A 42 -1.33 -4.29 -14.89
CA LEU A 42 -1.76 -4.48 -13.51
C LEU A 42 -3.07 -5.27 -13.41
N THR A 43 -4.01 -5.01 -14.32
CA THR A 43 -5.28 -5.76 -14.37
C THR A 43 -5.03 -7.23 -14.72
N ALA A 44 -4.17 -7.50 -15.70
CA ALA A 44 -3.77 -8.85 -16.05
C ALA A 44 -3.11 -9.57 -14.87
N GLU A 45 -2.29 -8.87 -14.09
CA GLU A 45 -1.66 -9.43 -12.89
C GLU A 45 -2.66 -9.69 -11.76
N ILE A 46 -3.62 -8.79 -11.53
CA ILE A 46 -4.70 -8.99 -10.55
C ILE A 46 -5.52 -10.24 -10.89
N VAL A 47 -5.82 -10.48 -12.17
CA VAL A 47 -6.51 -11.71 -12.61
C VAL A 47 -5.67 -12.96 -12.33
N ARG A 48 -4.34 -12.88 -12.48
CA ARG A 48 -3.40 -13.98 -12.19
C ARG A 48 -3.21 -14.22 -10.68
N LEU A 49 -3.53 -13.25 -9.83
CA LEU A 49 -3.53 -13.40 -8.36
C LEU A 49 -4.73 -14.27 -7.93
N GLN A 50 -4.59 -15.59 -8.10
CA GLN A 50 -5.60 -16.58 -7.70
C GLN A 50 -5.79 -16.63 -6.18
N GLN A 51 -4.68 -16.61 -5.43
CA GLN A 51 -4.68 -16.56 -3.97
C GLN A 51 -3.51 -15.71 -3.51
N VAL A 52 -3.80 -14.76 -2.63
CA VAL A 52 -2.79 -14.00 -1.88
C VAL A 52 -2.84 -14.50 -0.45
N THR A 53 -1.73 -15.06 0.03
CA THR A 53 -1.67 -15.48 1.43
C THR A 53 -1.59 -14.27 2.35
N SER A 54 -2.10 -14.39 3.58
CA SER A 54 -1.98 -13.30 4.57
C SER A 54 -0.53 -12.91 4.83
N ALA A 55 0.40 -13.87 4.73
CA ALA A 55 1.84 -13.62 4.87
C ALA A 55 2.40 -12.76 3.72
N GLU A 56 2.02 -13.05 2.47
CA GLU A 56 2.41 -12.24 1.31
C GLU A 56 1.82 -10.83 1.39
N ALA A 57 0.53 -10.71 1.74
CA ALA A 57 -0.11 -9.41 1.90
C ALA A 57 0.56 -8.57 3.00
N ALA A 58 0.86 -9.18 4.16
CA ALA A 58 1.55 -8.51 5.25
C ALA A 58 2.97 -8.07 4.87
N ALA A 59 3.70 -8.90 4.14
CA ALA A 59 5.04 -8.57 3.65
C ALA A 59 5.01 -7.38 2.67
N VAL A 60 4.09 -7.39 1.70
CA VAL A 60 3.93 -6.28 0.73
C VAL A 60 3.53 -4.98 1.44
N LEU A 61 2.61 -5.04 2.40
CA LEU A 61 2.18 -3.87 3.17
C LEU A 61 3.32 -3.30 4.02
N SER A 62 4.08 -4.16 4.69
CA SER A 62 5.22 -3.76 5.51
C SER A 62 6.32 -3.08 4.67
N GLU A 63 6.66 -3.67 3.52
CA GLU A 63 7.65 -3.08 2.60
C GLU A 63 7.17 -1.75 2.01
N THR A 64 5.89 -1.69 1.60
CA THR A 64 5.30 -0.45 1.07
C THR A 64 5.30 0.64 2.12
N HIS A 65 4.93 0.33 3.36
CA HIS A 65 5.00 1.25 4.49
C HIS A 65 6.44 1.74 4.71
N ASN A 66 7.41 0.83 4.82
CA ASN A 66 8.81 1.19 5.03
C ASN A 66 9.38 2.05 3.89
N THR A 67 8.94 1.81 2.64
CA THR A 67 9.38 2.59 1.48
C THR A 67 8.73 3.98 1.47
N LEU A 68 7.42 4.08 1.76
CA LEU A 68 6.71 5.36 1.83
C LEU A 68 7.21 6.25 2.97
N PHE A 69 7.65 5.64 4.07
CA PHE A 69 8.05 6.32 5.30
C PHE A 69 9.56 6.21 5.60
N SER A 70 10.38 5.81 4.61
CA SER A 70 11.82 5.70 4.79
C SER A 70 12.44 7.05 5.14
N ALA A 71 13.46 7.02 6.01
CA ALA A 71 14.05 8.18 6.68
C ALA A 71 14.58 9.28 5.72
N GLU A 72 14.86 8.94 4.46
CA GLU A 72 15.36 9.86 3.44
C GLU A 72 14.25 10.78 2.87
N ASN A 73 12.97 10.56 3.21
CA ASN A 73 11.83 11.32 2.68
C ASN A 73 11.22 12.36 3.66
N ASN A 74 11.96 12.76 4.71
CA ASN A 74 11.56 13.78 5.70
C ASN A 74 10.09 13.71 6.19
N GLY A 75 9.89 12.86 7.20
CA GLY A 75 9.14 13.33 8.39
C GLY A 75 7.64 13.12 8.41
N ARG A 76 7.15 11.88 8.20
CA ARG A 76 5.86 11.45 8.74
C ARG A 76 5.98 10.08 9.39
N GLY A 77 6.64 10.02 10.55
CA GLY A 77 6.65 8.80 11.36
C GLY A 77 5.25 8.45 11.87
N GLY A 78 5.12 7.27 12.51
CA GLY A 78 3.85 6.82 13.09
C GLY A 78 3.24 7.80 14.10
N LEU A 79 4.04 8.67 14.73
CA LEU A 79 3.56 9.72 15.61
C LEU A 79 2.79 10.83 14.87
N ASP A 80 3.28 11.29 13.72
CA ASP A 80 2.60 12.30 12.91
C ASP A 80 1.33 11.73 12.29
N LEU A 81 1.38 10.49 11.79
CA LEU A 81 0.19 9.79 11.33
C LEU A 81 -0.83 9.61 12.48
N ALA A 82 -0.37 9.23 13.68
CA ALA A 82 -1.25 9.10 14.85
C ALA A 82 -1.88 10.46 15.22
N LYS A 83 -1.12 11.56 15.19
CA LYS A 83 -1.63 12.92 15.43
C LYS A 83 -2.66 13.33 14.38
N GLU A 84 -2.40 13.06 13.10
CA GLU A 84 -3.31 13.41 12.00
C GLU A 84 -4.61 12.58 12.07
N LEU A 85 -4.52 11.28 12.39
CA LEU A 85 -5.67 10.41 12.61
C LEU A 85 -6.47 10.82 13.87
N LEU A 86 -5.80 11.19 14.96
CA LEU A 86 -6.47 11.75 16.14
C LEU A 86 -7.19 13.04 15.78
N ALA A 87 -6.53 14.01 15.16
CA ALA A 87 -7.14 15.29 14.76
C ALA A 87 -8.39 15.11 13.88
N GLN A 88 -8.37 14.15 12.96
CA GLN A 88 -9.54 13.81 12.12
C GLN A 88 -10.64 13.07 12.89
N SER A 89 -10.29 12.31 13.92
CA SER A 89 -11.25 11.48 14.69
C SER A 89 -11.91 12.24 15.85
N VAL A 90 -11.20 13.15 16.52
CA VAL A 90 -11.77 13.95 17.62
C VAL A 90 -12.45 15.24 17.16
N GLY A 91 -12.32 15.62 15.88
CA GLY A 91 -12.76 16.92 15.38
C GLY A 91 -11.85 18.04 15.91
N ALA A 92 -11.75 19.15 15.18
CA ALA A 92 -10.86 20.28 15.49
C ALA A 92 -11.13 20.98 16.84
N GLU A 93 -11.97 20.42 17.71
CA GLU A 93 -12.49 21.04 18.94
C GLU A 93 -11.80 20.55 20.22
N ARG A 94 -10.88 19.57 20.16
CA ARG A 94 -10.16 19.05 21.35
C ARG A 94 -8.63 19.15 21.32
N ALA A 95 -8.05 19.89 20.38
CA ALA A 95 -6.59 20.08 20.31
C ALA A 95 -6.07 21.21 21.23
N GLU A 96 -6.95 21.88 21.98
CA GLU A 96 -6.59 22.93 22.93
C GLU A 96 -7.09 22.51 24.33
N GLY A 97 -6.32 21.66 24.99
CA GLY A 97 -6.55 21.22 26.38
C GLY A 97 -5.33 20.52 26.94
#